data_AF-A0A285I451-F1
#
_entry.id   AF-A0A285I451-F1
#
_cell.length_a   1.000
_cell.length_b   1.000
_cell.length_c   1.000
_cell.angle_alpha   90.00
_cell.angle_beta   90.00
_cell.angle_gamma   90.00
#
_symmetry.space_group_name_H-M   'P 1'
#
loop_
_entity.id
_entity.type
_entity.pdbx_description
1 polymer ?
#
loop_
_entity_poly.entity_id
_entity_poly.type
_entity_poly.pdbx_seq_one_letter_code
_entity_poly.pdbx_strand_id
1 'polypeptide(L)' 'MGISEDMTNLYQISKNKGKLEGKSEMVKNLLDLQVELDKIVAASGLSKEEIEEIKKKARH' A
#
# COMPACT_ATOMS: atom_id res chain seq x y z
N MET A 1 11.31 -18.38 -23.89
CA MET A 1 10.37 -17.68 -23.00
C MET A 1 9.22 -18.63 -22.77
N GLY A 2 9.34 -19.41 -21.69
CA GLY A 2 8.42 -20.51 -21.39
C GLY A 2 7.42 -20.08 -20.33
N ILE A 3 6.23 -20.67 -20.37
CA ILE A 3 5.05 -20.42 -19.50
C ILE A 3 5.41 -20.30 -17.99
N SER A 4 6.51 -20.92 -17.55
CA SER A 4 7.03 -20.85 -16.18
C SER A 4 7.55 -19.46 -15.75
N GLU A 5 8.21 -18.70 -16.63
CA GLU A 5 8.69 -17.35 -16.31
C GLU A 5 7.49 -16.39 -16.20
N ASP A 6 6.55 -16.48 -17.13
CA ASP A 6 5.35 -15.64 -17.16
C ASP A 6 4.45 -15.87 -15.93
N MET A 7 4.27 -17.13 -15.51
CA MET A 7 3.53 -17.46 -14.27
C MET A 7 4.23 -16.97 -13.01
N THR A 8 5.56 -17.05 -12.96
CA THR A 8 6.35 -16.54 -11.83
C THR A 8 6.20 -15.02 -11.71
N ASN A 9 6.28 -14.32 -12.84
CA ASN A 9 6.08 -12.87 -12.90
C ASN A 9 4.68 -12.46 -12.45
N LEU A 10 3.63 -13.15 -12.93
CA LEU A 10 2.24 -12.90 -12.53
C LEU A 10 2.01 -13.12 -11.03
N TYR A 11 2.60 -14.16 -10.46
CA TYR A 11 2.51 -14.43 -9.02
C TYR A 11 3.17 -13.32 -8.19
N GLN A 12 4.38 -12.88 -8.57
CA GLN A 12 5.06 -11.79 -7.87
C GLN A 12 4.30 -10.47 -7.99
N ILE A 13 3.75 -10.16 -9.16
CA ILE A 13 2.90 -8.97 -9.37
C ILE A 13 1.68 -9.02 -8.45
N SER A 14 0.97 -10.15 -8.41
CA SER A 14 -0.23 -10.31 -7.59
C SER A 14 0.06 -10.20 -6.10
N LYS A 15 1.15 -10.83 -5.64
CA LYS A 15 1.61 -10.73 -4.25
C LYS A 15 1.98 -9.30 -3.86
N ASN A 16 2.66 -8.58 -4.74
CA ASN A 16 3.05 -7.18 -4.49
C ASN A 16 1.83 -6.26 -4.49
N LYS A 17 0.85 -6.48 -5.39
CA LYS A 17 -0.42 -5.75 -5.39
C LYS A 17 -1.19 -5.94 -4.09
N GLY A 18 -1.38 -7.18 -3.65
CA GLY A 18 -2.09 -7.45 -2.38
C GLY A 18 -1.39 -6.84 -1.16
N LYS A 19 -0.05 -6.83 -1.14
CA LYS A 19 0.72 -6.15 -0.08
C LYS A 19 0.51 -4.63 -0.09
N LEU A 20 0.48 -4.00 -1.27
CA LEU A 20 0.25 -2.57 -1.41
C LEU A 20 -1.20 -2.19 -1.05
N GLU A 21 -2.17 -2.98 -1.48
CA GLU A 21 -3.58 -2.80 -1.15
C GLU A 21 -3.81 -2.88 0.36
N GLY A 22 -3.28 -3.92 1.02
CA GLY A 22 -3.41 -4.07 2.48
C GLY A 22 -2.73 -2.93 3.26
N LYS A 23 -1.57 -2.43 2.79
CA LYS A 23 -0.93 -1.25 3.37
C LYS A 23 -1.78 0.02 3.20
N SER A 24 -2.36 0.20 2.02
CA SER A 24 -3.22 1.35 1.72
C SER A 24 -4.47 1.37 2.61
N GLU A 25 -5.11 0.22 2.78
CA GLU A 25 -6.26 0.07 3.69
C GLU A 25 -5.90 0.34 5.14
N MET A 26 -4.77 -0.22 5.63
CA MET A 26 -4.25 0.08 6.97
C MET A 26 -4.02 1.59 7.17
N VAL A 27 -3.38 2.26 6.22
CA VAL A 27 -3.12 3.70 6.31
C VAL A 27 -4.41 4.52 6.35
N LYS A 28 -5.41 4.18 5.53
CA LYS A 28 -6.73 4.84 5.58
C LYS A 28 -7.36 4.72 6.96
N ASN A 29 -7.42 3.51 7.51
CA ASN A 29 -7.98 3.28 8.83
C ASN A 29 -7.25 4.08 9.93
N LEU A 30 -5.93 4.16 9.87
CA LEU A 30 -5.15 4.95 10.85
C LEU A 30 -5.37 6.46 10.69
N LEU A 31 -5.51 6.95 9.46
CA LEU A 31 -5.86 8.36 9.19
C LEU A 31 -7.27 8.69 9.72
N ASP A 32 -8.24 7.79 9.53
CA ASP A 32 -9.61 7.94 10.03
C ASP A 32 -9.65 7.94 11.56
N LEU A 33 -8.79 7.16 12.20
CA LEU A 33 -8.56 7.17 13.65
C LEU A 33 -7.75 8.38 14.14
N GLN A 34 -7.41 9.33 13.26
CA GLN A 34 -6.64 10.54 13.57
C GLN A 34 -5.27 10.25 14.21
N VAL A 35 -4.66 9.12 13.87
CA VAL A 35 -3.31 8.79 14.32
C VAL A 35 -2.32 9.79 13.71
N GLU A 36 -1.35 10.23 14.51
CA GLU A 36 -0.32 11.16 14.05
C GLU A 36 0.44 10.61 12.84
N LEU A 37 0.65 11.48 11.84
CA LEU A 37 1.26 11.10 10.56
C LEU A 37 2.61 10.41 10.73
N ASP A 38 3.45 10.86 11.66
CA ASP A 38 4.78 10.27 11.90
C ASP A 38 4.69 8.83 12.42
N LYS A 39 3.65 8.49 13.19
CA LYS A 39 3.39 7.11 13.65
C LYS A 39 2.88 6.23 12.50
N ILE A 40 2.09 6.80 11.60
CA ILE A 40 1.61 6.09 10.39
C ILE A 40 2.78 5.78 9.45
N VAL A 41 3.69 6.74 9.25
CA VAL A 41 4.94 6.54 8.48
C VAL A 41 5.74 5.38 9.07
N ALA A 42 5.96 5.39 10.39
CA ALA A 42 6.73 4.35 11.08
C ALA A 42 6.07 2.95 10.98
N ALA A 43 4.74 2.87 11.11
CA ALA A 43 4.02 1.59 11.10
C ALA A 43 3.85 1.00 9.69
N SER A 44 3.62 1.85 8.68
CA SER A 44 3.38 1.41 7.30
C SER A 44 4.66 1.20 6.50
N GLY A 45 5.75 1.88 6.90
CA GLY A 45 7.00 1.97 6.14
C GLY A 45 6.83 2.70 4.81
N LEU A 46 5.78 3.53 4.67
CA LEU A 46 5.55 4.39 3.52
C LEU A 46 6.03 5.81 3.81
N SER A 47 6.41 6.54 2.76
CA SER A 47 6.79 7.94 2.87
C SER A 47 5.57 8.82 3.18
N LYS A 48 5.84 10.06 3.62
CA LYS A 48 4.79 11.05 3.83
C LYS A 48 4.06 11.37 2.52
N GLU A 49 4.78 11.43 1.41
CA GLU A 49 4.18 11.66 0.08
C GLU A 49 3.23 10.52 -0.30
N GLU A 50 3.63 9.26 -0.11
CA GLU A 50 2.80 8.08 -0.40
C GLU A 50 1.50 8.08 0.44
N ILE A 51 1.60 8.44 1.73
CA ILE A 51 0.44 8.54 2.61
C ILE A 51 -0.51 9.67 2.18
N GLU A 52 0.03 10.83 1.78
CA GLU A 52 -0.79 11.93 1.26
C GLU A 52 -1.46 11.58 -0.08
N GLU A 53 -0.82 10.80 -0.94
CA GLU A 53 -1.50 10.25 -2.14
C GLU A 53 -2.66 9.31 -1.78
N ILE A 54 -2.47 8.42 -0.80
CA ILE A 54 -3.53 7.52 -0.33
C ILE A 54 -4.70 8.32 0.23
N LYS A 55 -4.42 9.35 1.01
CA LYS A 55 -5.42 10.27 1.58
C LYS A 55 -6.20 11.03 0.51
N LYS A 56 -5.53 11.50 -0.55
CA LYS A 56 -6.20 12.14 -1.71
C LYS A 56 -7.12 11.16 -2.45
N LYS A 57 -6.65 9.93 -2.69
CA LYS A 57 -7.43 8.87 -3.36
C LYS A 57 -8.62 8.37 -2.52
N ALA A 58 -8.59 8.54 -1.20
CA ALA A 58 -9.69 8.14 -0.31
C ALA A 58 -10.84 9.15 -0.20
N ARG A 59 -10.63 10.41 -0.63
CA ARG A 59 -11.62 11.50 -0.57
C ARG A 59 -12.44 11.67 -1.85
N HIS A 60 -12.22 10.82 -2.85
CA HIS A 60 -13.01 10.71 -4.08
C HIS A 60 -13.81 9.41 -4.05
#